data_AF-A0A507AGD7-F1
#
_entry.id   AF-A0A507AGD7-F1
#
_cell.length_a   1.000
_cell.length_b   1.000
_cell.length_c   1.000
_cell.angle_alpha   90.00
_cell.angle_beta   90.00
_cell.angle_gamma   90.00
#
_symmetry.space_group_name_H-M   'P 1'
#
loop_
_entity.id
_entity.type
_entity.pdbx_description
1 polymer ?
#
loop_
_entity_poly.entity_id
_entity_poly.type
_entity_poly.pdbx_seq_one_letter_code
_entity_poly.pdbx_strand_id
1 'polypeptide(L)'
;MLPQNPSADIVAYASRAILDLKIQRDKLHQYQKRITILTNRETEIAKQMLAQGDKKRALLALRRKKYQESLLTKTDAQLEQLEKLTSSVEFALIQKDVVFGLQQGTKVLQEIHQEMGGIEHVEKLMGDTADAIAYQKEVSDMLGNRITADDEDEVEAELAALEAQASGVSVPDNLPNVPNTNLPVQVPEREQQQGASKQPERQAMLAS
;
A
#
# COMPACT_ATOMS: atom_id res chain seq x y z
N MET A 1 15.25 -27.12 -36.67
CA MET A 1 14.65 -27.34 -35.33
C MET A 1 13.37 -26.52 -35.23
N LEU A 2 12.27 -27.09 -34.73
CA LEU A 2 11.15 -26.29 -34.26
C LEU A 2 11.55 -25.61 -32.93
N PRO A 3 11.10 -24.38 -32.64
CA PRO A 3 11.28 -23.78 -31.33
C PRO A 3 10.45 -24.56 -30.32
N GLN A 4 11.12 -25.35 -29.47
CA GLN A 4 10.54 -25.85 -28.23
C GLN A 4 10.02 -24.62 -27.46
N ASN A 5 8.74 -24.62 -27.10
CA ASN A 5 8.09 -23.45 -26.54
C ASN A 5 8.03 -23.62 -25.01
N PRO A 6 9.03 -23.14 -24.24
CA PRO A 6 9.28 -23.58 -22.86
C PRO A 6 8.10 -23.27 -21.91
N SER A 7 7.28 -22.29 -22.26
CA SER A 7 6.06 -21.93 -21.54
C SER A 7 5.01 -23.05 -21.56
N ALA A 8 4.91 -23.81 -22.67
CA ALA A 8 3.96 -24.93 -22.80
C ALA A 8 4.39 -26.14 -21.96
N ASP A 9 5.69 -26.46 -21.99
CA ASP A 9 6.26 -27.56 -21.20
C ASP A 9 6.05 -27.33 -19.70
N ILE A 10 6.37 -26.12 -19.20
CA ILE A 10 6.20 -25.77 -17.77
C ILE A 10 4.72 -25.91 -17.34
N VAL A 11 3.77 -25.47 -18.17
CA VAL A 11 2.33 -25.61 -17.86
C VAL A 11 1.90 -27.08 -17.88
N ALA A 12 2.42 -27.91 -18.80
CA ALA A 12 2.16 -29.34 -18.83
C ALA A 12 2.75 -30.08 -17.60
N TYR A 13 3.99 -29.77 -17.22
CA TYR A 13 4.62 -30.30 -16.01
C TYR A 13 3.88 -29.89 -14.74
N ALA A 14 3.49 -28.62 -14.61
CA ALA A 14 2.73 -28.14 -13.46
C ALA A 14 1.34 -28.77 -13.39
N SER A 15 0.63 -28.89 -14.51
CA SER A 15 -0.67 -29.60 -14.58
C SER A 15 -0.55 -31.07 -14.17
N ARG A 16 0.56 -31.72 -14.56
CA ARG A 16 0.85 -33.10 -14.14
C ARG A 16 1.15 -33.19 -12.64
N ALA A 17 1.95 -32.28 -12.09
CA ALA A 17 2.23 -32.22 -10.65
C ALA A 17 0.97 -31.98 -9.83
N ILE A 18 0.09 -31.06 -10.27
CA ILE A 18 -1.22 -30.81 -9.65
C ILE A 18 -2.10 -32.08 -9.66
N LEU A 19 -2.11 -32.84 -10.77
CA LEU A 19 -2.82 -34.11 -10.86
C LEU A 19 -2.27 -35.15 -9.86
N ASP A 20 -0.95 -35.31 -9.81
CA ASP A 20 -0.30 -36.28 -8.92
C ASP A 20 -0.52 -35.91 -7.43
N LEU A 21 -0.51 -34.63 -7.07
CA LEU A 21 -0.88 -34.12 -5.74
C LEU A 21 -2.35 -34.40 -5.40
N LYS A 22 -3.29 -34.17 -6.34
CA LYS A 22 -4.72 -34.47 -6.15
C LYS A 22 -4.96 -35.97 -5.96
N ILE A 23 -4.24 -36.83 -6.69
CA ILE A 23 -4.25 -38.29 -6.50
C ILE A 23 -3.72 -38.69 -5.12
N GLN A 24 -2.67 -38.03 -4.62
CA GLN A 24 -2.14 -38.28 -3.26
C GLN A 24 -3.14 -37.89 -2.17
N ARG A 25 -3.77 -36.71 -2.28
CA ARG A 25 -4.84 -36.26 -1.38
C ARG A 25 -5.98 -37.28 -1.32
N ASP A 26 -6.46 -37.76 -2.48
CA ASP A 26 -7.56 -38.72 -2.53
C ASP A 26 -7.19 -40.07 -1.90
N LYS A 27 -5.94 -40.52 -2.05
CA LYS A 27 -5.40 -41.70 -1.35
C LYS A 27 -5.35 -41.49 0.18
N LEU A 28 -4.97 -40.30 0.65
CA LEU A 28 -4.97 -39.97 2.07
C LEU A 28 -6.39 -39.93 2.65
N HIS A 29 -7.38 -39.37 1.95
CA HIS A 29 -8.79 -39.47 2.37
C HIS A 29 -9.30 -40.91 2.46
N GLN A 30 -8.89 -41.80 1.53
CA GLN A 30 -9.21 -43.23 1.63
C GLN A 30 -8.50 -43.92 2.81
N TYR A 31 -7.33 -43.43 3.22
CA TYR A 31 -6.61 -43.93 4.40
C TYR A 31 -7.25 -43.42 5.70
N GLN A 32 -7.57 -42.13 5.77
CA GLN A 32 -8.32 -41.47 6.84
C GLN A 32 -9.63 -42.23 7.13
N LYS A 33 -10.48 -42.46 6.11
CA LYS A 33 -11.73 -43.25 6.22
C LYS A 33 -11.49 -44.66 6.79
N ARG A 34 -10.42 -45.34 6.36
CA ARG A 34 -10.05 -46.68 6.87
C ARG A 34 -9.63 -46.65 8.33
N ILE A 35 -8.84 -45.65 8.76
CA ILE A 35 -8.48 -45.51 10.18
C ILE A 35 -9.72 -45.21 11.02
N THR A 36 -10.59 -44.28 10.61
CA THR A 36 -11.81 -43.95 11.38
C THR A 36 -12.68 -45.18 11.65
N ILE A 37 -12.85 -46.06 10.66
CA ILE A 37 -13.57 -47.34 10.84
C ILE A 37 -12.86 -48.25 11.85
N LEU A 38 -11.52 -48.33 11.80
CA LEU A 38 -10.72 -49.14 12.73
C LEU A 38 -10.79 -48.59 14.16
N THR A 39 -10.68 -47.27 14.32
CA THR A 39 -10.78 -46.57 15.60
C THR A 39 -12.15 -46.77 16.23
N ASN A 40 -13.24 -46.71 15.45
CA ASN A 40 -14.58 -47.03 15.92
C ASN A 40 -14.68 -48.47 16.44
N ARG A 41 -14.18 -49.47 15.69
CA ARG A 41 -14.11 -50.87 16.16
C ARG A 41 -13.30 -51.03 17.44
N GLU A 42 -12.19 -50.31 17.60
CA GLU A 42 -11.41 -50.35 18.84
C GLU A 42 -12.14 -49.70 20.03
N THR A 43 -13.02 -48.71 19.81
CA THR A 43 -13.91 -48.22 20.88
C THR A 43 -14.96 -49.25 21.28
N GLU A 44 -15.51 -50.02 20.34
CA GLU A 44 -16.48 -51.09 20.62
C GLU A 44 -15.81 -52.23 21.40
N ILE A 45 -14.64 -52.68 20.95
CA ILE A 45 -13.84 -53.70 21.65
C ILE A 45 -13.48 -53.21 23.06
N ALA A 46 -13.06 -51.95 23.23
CA ALA A 46 -12.77 -51.39 24.55
C ALA A 46 -14.01 -51.41 25.47
N LYS A 47 -15.19 -51.02 24.96
CA LYS A 47 -16.47 -51.10 25.71
C LYS A 47 -16.82 -52.53 26.10
N GLN A 48 -16.68 -53.50 25.18
CA GLN A 48 -16.94 -54.92 25.45
C GLN A 48 -15.99 -55.50 26.51
N MET A 49 -14.69 -55.22 26.43
CA MET A 49 -13.71 -55.68 27.42
C MET A 49 -13.94 -55.04 28.80
N LEU A 50 -14.41 -53.79 28.87
CA LEU A 50 -14.82 -53.15 30.13
C LEU A 50 -16.07 -53.81 30.73
N ALA A 51 -17.07 -54.15 29.92
CA ALA A 51 -18.27 -54.87 30.38
C ALA A 51 -17.95 -56.28 30.89
N GLN A 52 -16.91 -56.93 30.35
CA GLN A 52 -16.38 -58.22 30.81
C GLN A 52 -15.42 -58.10 32.01
N GLY A 53 -15.13 -56.88 32.50
CA GLY A 53 -14.22 -56.63 33.63
C GLY A 53 -12.73 -56.76 33.31
N ASP A 54 -12.33 -57.10 32.07
CA ASP A 54 -10.91 -57.24 31.68
C ASP A 54 -10.26 -55.89 31.39
N LYS A 55 -9.93 -55.19 32.48
CA LYS A 55 -9.27 -53.88 32.47
C LYS A 55 -7.92 -53.89 31.73
N LYS A 56 -7.19 -55.01 31.69
CA LYS A 56 -5.89 -55.10 31.00
C LYS A 56 -6.08 -55.07 29.49
N ARG A 57 -7.05 -55.82 28.95
CA ARG A 57 -7.39 -55.80 27.52
C ARG A 57 -8.01 -54.48 27.09
N ALA A 58 -8.90 -53.91 27.90
CA ALA A 58 -9.47 -52.58 27.65
C ALA A 58 -8.40 -51.48 27.53
N LEU A 59 -7.40 -51.46 28.43
CA LEU A 59 -6.28 -50.51 28.36
C LEU A 59 -5.43 -50.69 27.08
N LEU A 60 -5.24 -51.92 26.61
CA LEU A 60 -4.52 -52.17 25.35
C LEU A 60 -5.28 -51.64 24.14
N ALA A 61 -6.59 -51.87 24.07
CA ALA A 61 -7.45 -51.32 23.01
C ALA A 61 -7.43 -49.77 23.02
N LEU A 62 -7.54 -49.14 24.18
CA LEU A 62 -7.47 -47.68 24.30
C LEU A 62 -6.10 -47.09 23.90
N ARG A 63 -4.99 -47.82 24.12
CA ARG A 63 -3.66 -47.41 23.62
C ARG A 63 -3.56 -47.47 22.10
N ARG A 64 -4.11 -48.51 21.46
CA ARG A 64 -4.17 -48.62 19.99
C ARG A 64 -5.04 -47.51 19.40
N LYS A 65 -6.20 -47.24 20.00
CA LYS A 65 -7.09 -46.13 19.64
C LYS A 65 -6.34 -44.80 19.64
N LYS A 66 -5.65 -44.48 20.74
CA LYS A 66 -4.87 -43.23 20.86
C LYS A 66 -3.74 -43.12 19.82
N TYR A 67 -3.11 -44.24 19.46
CA TYR A 67 -2.12 -44.27 18.38
C TYR A 67 -2.74 -43.98 17.00
N GLN A 68 -3.92 -44.56 16.71
CA GLN A 68 -4.66 -44.30 15.48
C GLN A 68 -5.18 -42.86 15.40
N GLU A 69 -5.65 -42.29 16.51
CA GLU A 69 -6.02 -40.87 16.58
C GLU A 69 -4.81 -39.97 16.30
N SER A 70 -3.62 -40.30 16.81
CA SER A 70 -2.39 -39.58 16.47
C SER A 70 -2.00 -39.72 14.99
N LEU A 71 -2.25 -40.87 14.35
CA LEU A 71 -2.06 -41.05 12.91
C LEU A 71 -3.08 -40.25 12.08
N LEU A 72 -4.34 -40.15 12.53
CA LEU A 72 -5.35 -39.29 11.91
C LEU A 72 -4.90 -37.83 11.96
N THR A 73 -4.54 -37.29 13.13
CA THR A 73 -4.06 -35.89 13.24
C THR A 73 -2.85 -35.60 12.34
N LYS A 74 -1.93 -36.56 12.18
CA LYS A 74 -0.81 -36.43 11.23
C LYS A 74 -1.25 -36.46 9.77
N THR A 75 -2.22 -37.30 9.44
CA THR A 75 -2.82 -37.39 8.09
C THR A 75 -3.57 -36.11 7.74
N ASP A 76 -4.31 -35.53 8.69
CA ASP A 76 -5.05 -34.28 8.51
C ASP A 76 -4.09 -33.10 8.27
N ALA A 77 -3.00 -33.00 9.03
CA ALA A 77 -1.95 -32.01 8.79
C ALA A 77 -1.23 -32.18 7.43
N GLN A 78 -1.04 -33.43 6.98
CA GLN A 78 -0.49 -33.73 5.65
C GLN A 78 -1.48 -33.36 4.52
N LEU A 79 -2.78 -33.56 4.72
CA LEU A 79 -3.81 -33.11 3.78
C LEU A 79 -3.82 -31.58 3.65
N GLU A 80 -3.80 -30.85 4.77
CA GLU A 80 -3.70 -29.39 4.79
C GLU A 80 -2.44 -28.89 4.06
N GLN A 81 -1.30 -29.56 4.26
CA GLN A 81 -0.05 -29.24 3.56
C GLN A 81 -0.14 -29.47 2.04
N LEU A 82 -0.79 -30.56 1.60
CA LEU A 82 -1.01 -30.83 0.17
C LEU A 82 -1.96 -29.82 -0.48
N GLU A 83 -3.00 -29.37 0.23
CA GLU A 83 -3.91 -28.33 -0.25
C GLU A 83 -3.21 -26.99 -0.39
N LYS A 84 -2.43 -26.58 0.62
CA LYS A 84 -1.57 -25.38 0.55
C LYS A 84 -0.60 -25.46 -0.61
N LEU A 85 0.06 -26.60 -0.82
CA LEU A 85 1.01 -26.78 -1.93
C LEU A 85 0.30 -26.69 -3.30
N THR A 86 -0.86 -27.33 -3.44
CA THR A 86 -1.65 -27.30 -4.67
C THR A 86 -2.08 -25.87 -5.01
N SER A 87 -2.63 -25.14 -4.04
CA SER A 87 -3.01 -23.73 -4.18
C SER A 87 -1.81 -22.83 -4.51
N SER A 88 -0.66 -23.08 -3.89
CA SER A 88 0.58 -22.34 -4.18
C SER A 88 1.07 -22.54 -5.62
N VAL A 89 0.97 -23.75 -6.16
CA VAL A 89 1.34 -24.06 -7.56
C VAL A 89 0.33 -23.45 -8.53
N GLU A 90 -0.97 -23.55 -8.25
CA GLU A 90 -2.02 -22.92 -9.06
C GLU A 90 -1.87 -21.38 -9.08
N PHE A 91 -1.53 -20.76 -7.95
CA PHE A 91 -1.24 -19.33 -7.86
C PHE A 91 0.05 -18.93 -8.60
N ALA A 92 1.12 -19.73 -8.52
CA ALA A 92 2.37 -19.47 -9.26
C ALA A 92 2.17 -19.51 -10.79
N LEU A 93 1.27 -20.36 -11.29
CA LEU A 93 0.87 -20.35 -12.71
C LEU A 93 0.19 -19.03 -13.10
N ILE A 94 -0.78 -18.58 -12.30
CA ILE A 94 -1.47 -17.29 -12.52
C ILE A 94 -0.47 -16.12 -12.47
N GLN A 95 0.45 -16.10 -11.51
CA GLN A 95 1.50 -15.06 -11.44
C GLN A 95 2.35 -15.02 -12.71
N LYS A 96 2.75 -16.18 -13.24
CA LYS A 96 3.53 -16.28 -14.48
C LYS A 96 2.74 -15.73 -15.69
N ASP A 97 1.43 -15.96 -15.76
CA ASP A 97 0.60 -15.41 -16.84
C ASP A 97 0.37 -13.89 -16.67
N VAL A 98 0.22 -13.38 -15.45
CA VAL A 98 0.17 -11.93 -15.16
C VAL A 98 1.49 -11.24 -15.56
N VAL A 99 2.64 -11.81 -15.21
CA VAL A 99 3.96 -11.27 -15.61
C VAL A 99 4.12 -11.27 -17.14
N PHE A 100 3.64 -12.31 -17.83
CA PHE A 100 3.66 -12.36 -19.29
C PHE A 100 2.74 -11.30 -19.92
N GLY A 101 1.55 -11.07 -19.35
CA GLY A 101 0.65 -9.99 -19.76
C GLY A 101 1.26 -8.60 -19.56
N LEU A 102 1.91 -8.36 -18.41
CA LEU A 102 2.64 -7.12 -18.16
C LEU A 102 3.78 -6.90 -19.15
N GLN A 103 4.57 -7.93 -19.47
CA GLN A 103 5.62 -7.85 -20.48
C GLN A 103 5.07 -7.50 -21.88
N GLN A 104 3.92 -8.06 -22.27
CA GLN A 104 3.26 -7.69 -23.53
C GLN A 104 2.76 -6.24 -23.50
N GLY A 105 2.08 -5.83 -22.43
CA GLY A 105 1.61 -4.45 -22.27
C GLY A 105 2.75 -3.43 -22.30
N THR A 106 3.90 -3.74 -21.67
CA THR A 106 5.10 -2.89 -21.74
C THR A 106 5.65 -2.80 -23.16
N LYS A 107 5.67 -3.88 -23.95
CA LYS A 107 6.10 -3.85 -25.35
C LYS A 107 5.18 -3.00 -26.22
N VAL A 108 3.85 -3.19 -26.10
CA VAL A 108 2.87 -2.36 -26.83
C VAL A 108 3.00 -0.89 -26.45
N LEU A 109 3.23 -0.58 -25.17
CA LEU A 109 3.47 0.80 -24.74
C LEU A 109 4.78 1.38 -25.31
N GLN A 110 5.85 0.56 -25.41
CA GLN A 110 7.10 0.94 -26.06
C GLN A 110 6.93 1.18 -27.57
N GLU A 111 6.16 0.34 -28.26
CA GLU A 111 5.82 0.50 -29.68
C GLU A 111 5.00 1.79 -29.90
N ILE A 112 3.96 2.03 -29.08
CA ILE A 112 3.19 3.29 -29.10
C ILE A 112 4.10 4.51 -28.83
N HIS A 113 5.01 4.43 -27.86
CA HIS A 113 5.96 5.51 -27.59
C HIS A 113 6.93 5.74 -28.76
N GLN A 114 7.31 4.71 -29.51
CA GLN A 114 8.13 4.84 -30.72
C GLN A 114 7.34 5.44 -31.88
N GLU A 115 6.07 5.04 -32.09
CA GLU A 115 5.19 5.60 -33.12
C GLU A 115 4.81 7.06 -32.84
N MET A 116 4.64 7.44 -31.56
CA MET A 116 4.51 8.85 -31.15
C MET A 116 5.84 9.64 -31.21
N GLY A 117 6.90 9.05 -31.78
CA GLY A 117 8.19 9.71 -32.06
C GLY A 117 9.13 9.82 -30.86
N GLY A 118 8.83 9.14 -29.75
CA GLY A 118 9.71 9.02 -28.59
C GLY A 118 10.04 10.36 -27.90
N ILE A 119 11.19 10.38 -27.21
CA ILE A 119 11.69 11.59 -26.55
C ILE A 119 12.06 12.66 -27.58
N GLU A 120 12.65 12.27 -28.72
CA GLU A 120 13.05 13.22 -29.78
C GLU A 120 11.87 14.01 -30.36
N HIS A 121 10.70 13.39 -30.54
CA HIS A 121 9.51 14.13 -31.00
C HIS A 121 8.94 15.06 -29.93
N VAL A 122 8.99 14.67 -28.65
CA VAL A 122 8.58 15.54 -27.53
C VAL A 122 9.55 16.72 -27.37
N GLU A 123 10.87 16.48 -27.42
CA GLU A 123 11.89 17.52 -27.40
C GLU A 123 11.76 18.46 -28.59
N LYS A 124 11.53 17.92 -29.80
CA LYS A 124 11.25 18.73 -30.99
C LYS A 124 9.97 19.55 -30.84
N LEU A 125 8.87 18.97 -30.34
CA LEU A 125 7.62 19.70 -30.14
C LEU A 125 7.78 20.85 -29.12
N MET A 126 8.59 20.64 -28.07
CA MET A 126 8.94 21.69 -27.11
C MET A 126 9.84 22.77 -27.73
N GLY A 127 10.80 22.40 -28.59
CA GLY A 127 11.62 23.33 -29.37
C GLY A 127 10.78 24.17 -30.33
N ASP A 128 10.01 23.51 -31.20
CA ASP A 128 9.08 24.16 -32.14
C ASP A 128 8.09 25.10 -31.42
N THR A 129 7.65 24.76 -30.20
CA THR A 129 6.79 25.62 -29.37
C THR A 129 7.56 26.82 -28.79
N ALA A 130 8.78 26.62 -28.30
CA ALA A 130 9.61 27.71 -27.79
C ALA A 130 10.00 28.71 -28.89
N ASP A 131 10.34 28.21 -30.08
CA ASP A 131 10.64 29.01 -31.27
C ASP A 131 9.39 29.75 -31.76
N ALA A 132 8.19 29.14 -31.72
CA ALA A 132 6.94 29.80 -32.04
C ALA A 132 6.61 30.94 -31.05
N ILE A 133 6.88 30.76 -29.74
CA ILE A 133 6.73 31.81 -28.72
C ILE A 133 7.75 32.93 -28.94
N ALA A 134 9.01 32.60 -29.25
CA ALA A 134 10.05 33.57 -29.56
C ALA A 134 9.71 34.39 -30.82
N TYR A 135 9.23 33.73 -31.88
CA TYR A 135 8.76 34.38 -33.10
C TYR A 135 7.52 35.24 -32.86
N GLN A 136 6.54 34.79 -32.08
CA GLN A 136 5.38 35.61 -31.69
C GLN A 136 5.84 36.88 -30.96
N LYS A 137 6.82 36.75 -30.06
CA LYS A 137 7.39 37.88 -29.33
C LYS A 137 8.14 38.84 -30.26
N GLU A 138 9.01 38.33 -31.14
CA GLU A 138 9.70 39.14 -32.15
C GLU A 138 8.71 39.86 -33.07
N VAL A 139 7.65 39.19 -33.51
CA VAL A 139 6.57 39.79 -34.31
C VAL A 139 5.81 40.85 -33.50
N SER A 140 5.60 40.66 -32.21
CA SER A 140 4.94 41.65 -31.33
C SER A 140 5.84 42.88 -31.09
N ASP A 141 7.15 42.66 -30.93
CA ASP A 141 8.18 43.70 -30.82
C ASP A 141 8.33 44.48 -32.15
N MET A 142 8.27 43.79 -33.30
CA MET A 142 8.35 44.39 -34.65
C MET A 142 7.06 45.10 -35.09
N LEU A 143 5.88 44.60 -34.70
CA LEU A 143 4.59 45.27 -34.93
C LEU A 143 4.42 46.51 -34.06
N GLY A 144 5.39 46.82 -33.19
CA GLY A 144 5.37 48.02 -32.38
C GLY A 144 4.32 47.99 -31.28
N ASN A 145 3.86 46.82 -30.86
CA ASN A 145 2.90 46.69 -29.75
C ASN A 145 3.59 46.83 -28.37
N ARG A 146 4.63 47.67 -28.32
CA ARG A 146 5.19 48.23 -27.11
C ARG A 146 4.33 49.46 -26.83
N ILE A 147 3.61 49.43 -25.73
CA ILE A 147 2.94 50.62 -25.16
C ILE A 147 4.02 51.73 -25.13
N THR A 148 3.75 52.89 -25.74
CA THR A 148 4.74 53.97 -25.72
C THR A 148 4.83 54.54 -24.31
N ALA A 149 5.91 55.26 -23.96
CA ALA A 149 6.01 55.85 -22.61
C ALA A 149 4.82 56.77 -22.29
N ASP A 150 4.30 57.49 -23.30
CA ASP A 150 3.11 58.33 -23.16
C ASP A 150 1.83 57.48 -22.94
N ASP A 151 1.72 56.31 -23.59
CA ASP A 151 0.62 55.37 -23.36
C ASP A 151 0.76 54.64 -21.99
N GLU A 152 1.99 54.38 -21.51
CA GLU A 152 2.24 53.82 -20.17
C GLU A 152 1.85 54.84 -19.09
N ASP A 153 2.21 56.11 -19.26
CA ASP A 153 1.78 57.22 -18.38
C ASP A 153 0.25 57.40 -18.38
N GLU A 154 -0.43 57.29 -19.53
CA GLU A 154 -1.90 57.38 -19.60
C GLU A 154 -2.59 56.17 -18.93
N VAL A 155 -2.05 54.96 -19.09
CA VAL A 155 -2.54 53.75 -18.41
C VAL A 155 -2.26 53.77 -16.90
N GLU A 156 -1.09 54.27 -16.46
CA GLU A 156 -0.81 54.47 -15.03
C GLU A 156 -1.73 55.55 -14.42
N ALA A 157 -2.06 56.61 -15.16
CA ALA A 157 -3.01 57.62 -14.73
C ALA A 157 -4.45 57.07 -14.64
N GLU A 158 -4.90 56.25 -15.60
CA GLU A 158 -6.20 55.58 -15.54
C GLU A 158 -6.26 54.57 -14.39
N LEU A 159 -5.18 53.81 -14.18
CA LEU A 159 -5.04 52.89 -13.04
C LEU A 159 -5.11 53.64 -11.70
N ALA A 160 -4.38 54.74 -11.54
CA ALA A 160 -4.42 55.57 -10.34
C ALA A 160 -5.81 56.20 -10.12
N ALA A 161 -6.52 56.58 -11.18
CA ALA A 161 -7.90 57.06 -11.10
C ALA A 161 -8.88 55.95 -10.66
N LEU A 162 -8.70 54.72 -11.16
CA LEU A 162 -9.47 53.54 -10.73
C LEU A 162 -9.15 53.15 -9.28
N GLU A 163 -7.88 53.21 -8.85
CA GLU A 163 -7.47 52.99 -7.47
C GLU A 163 -8.03 54.05 -6.53
N ALA A 164 -8.04 55.33 -6.93
CA ALA A 164 -8.66 56.41 -6.16
C ALA A 164 -10.20 56.25 -6.08
N GLN A 165 -10.83 55.80 -7.16
CA GLN A 165 -12.27 55.50 -7.19
C GLN A 165 -12.64 54.27 -6.33
N ALA A 166 -11.77 53.26 -6.30
CA ALA A 166 -11.92 52.08 -5.44
C ALA A 166 -11.59 52.36 -3.96
N SER A 167 -10.68 53.31 -3.68
CA SER A 167 -10.23 53.66 -2.33
C SER A 167 -11.04 54.78 -1.67
N GLY A 168 -11.73 55.61 -2.44
CA GLY A 168 -12.82 56.47 -1.96
C GLY A 168 -12.45 57.60 -0.99
N VAL A 169 -11.21 58.10 -1.01
CA VAL A 169 -10.75 59.15 -0.08
C VAL A 169 -10.14 60.33 -0.82
N SER A 170 -10.75 61.50 -0.61
CA SER A 170 -10.20 62.81 -0.95
C SER A 170 -8.88 63.08 -0.22
N VAL A 171 -7.98 63.85 -0.85
CA VAL A 171 -6.87 64.51 -0.15
C VAL A 171 -7.30 65.96 0.13
N PRO A 172 -7.67 66.33 1.37
CA PRO A 172 -7.95 67.72 1.71
C PRO A 172 -6.65 68.41 2.13
N ASP A 173 -6.44 69.63 1.64
CA ASP A 173 -5.54 70.58 2.26
C ASP A 173 -5.95 70.80 3.73
N ASN A 174 -5.17 70.28 4.68
CA ASN A 174 -4.78 70.84 5.98
C ASN A 174 -4.40 69.74 6.97
N LEU A 175 -3.14 69.74 7.44
CA LEU A 175 -2.76 69.03 8.66
C LEU A 175 -3.17 69.85 9.90
N PRO A 176 -3.92 69.28 10.87
CA PRO A 176 -4.02 69.84 12.21
C PRO A 176 -2.84 69.38 13.09
N ASN A 177 -2.36 70.27 13.93
CA ASN A 177 -1.17 70.11 14.76
C ASN A 177 -1.36 69.10 15.93
N VAL A 178 -0.35 68.29 16.23
CA VAL A 178 -0.37 67.32 17.35
C VAL A 178 -0.23 68.04 18.71
N PRO A 179 -1.12 67.81 19.69
CA PRO A 179 -0.94 68.30 21.04
C PRO A 179 0.12 67.48 21.80
N ASN A 180 1.32 68.06 21.95
CA ASN A 180 2.30 67.58 22.93
C ASN A 180 1.73 67.70 24.35
N THR A 181 1.47 66.58 25.02
CA THR A 181 1.41 66.56 26.50
C THR A 181 2.14 65.31 27.01
N ASN A 182 3.00 65.52 28.00
CA ASN A 182 4.08 64.62 28.38
C ASN A 182 3.78 63.91 29.72
N LEU A 183 4.73 63.07 30.17
CA LEU A 183 4.92 62.52 31.53
C LEU A 183 4.23 61.15 31.87
N PRO A 184 4.80 60.32 32.78
CA PRO A 184 6.20 59.85 32.75
C PRO A 184 6.40 58.38 33.28
N VAL A 185 7.54 57.73 32.91
CA VAL A 185 8.57 57.07 33.78
C VAL A 185 8.10 56.32 35.07
N GLN A 186 8.49 55.08 35.45
CA GLN A 186 9.41 54.02 34.96
C GLN A 186 9.21 52.69 35.78
N VAL A 187 9.88 51.60 35.34
CA VAL A 187 10.36 50.29 35.95
C VAL A 187 10.61 50.22 37.50
N PRO A 188 11.04 49.08 38.18
CA PRO A 188 11.59 47.76 37.74
C PRO A 188 11.00 46.52 38.51
N GLU A 189 11.56 45.28 38.67
CA GLU A 189 12.76 44.60 38.13
C GLU A 189 12.62 43.06 37.86
N ARG A 190 12.53 42.19 38.90
CA ARG A 190 12.78 40.72 38.88
C ARG A 190 12.10 39.95 40.04
N GLU A 191 12.19 38.60 39.95
CA GLU A 191 12.18 37.53 41.00
C GLU A 191 11.05 36.50 40.85
N GLN A 192 11.34 35.22 40.56
CA GLN A 192 11.83 34.13 41.43
C GLN A 192 10.83 33.60 42.49
N GLN A 193 10.43 32.34 42.26
CA GLN A 193 10.28 31.26 43.26
C GLN A 193 9.04 31.15 44.20
N GLN A 194 8.62 29.87 44.34
CA GLN A 194 7.97 29.20 45.49
C GLN A 194 6.49 29.46 45.83
N GLY A 195 5.77 28.37 46.13
CA GLY A 195 4.38 28.40 46.62
C GLY A 195 3.62 27.06 46.56
N ALA A 196 3.89 26.16 47.51
CA ALA A 196 3.14 24.97 47.96
C ALA A 196 1.62 24.86 47.58
N SER A 197 0.96 23.69 47.44
CA SER A 197 1.23 22.31 47.89
C SER A 197 0.24 21.30 47.26
N LYS A 198 0.64 20.02 47.13
CA LYS A 198 -0.14 18.82 47.52
C LYS A 198 0.57 17.51 47.18
N GLN A 199 1.05 16.84 48.23
CA GLN A 199 1.30 15.40 48.36
C GLN A 199 0.61 15.00 49.69
N PRO A 200 0.23 13.72 49.93
CA PRO A 200 1.20 12.62 49.97
C PRO A 200 0.66 11.21 49.58
N GLU A 201 1.56 10.22 49.71
CA GLU A 201 1.27 8.80 50.06
C GLU A 201 0.54 7.91 49.01
N ARG A 202 0.97 6.68 48.69
CA ARG A 202 1.98 5.78 49.30
C ARG A 202 2.74 4.97 48.24
N GLN A 203 4.07 4.93 48.35
CA GLN A 203 4.84 3.71 48.10
C GLN A 203 5.82 3.52 49.25
N ALA A 204 5.63 2.44 49.99
CA ALA A 204 6.63 1.86 50.88
C ALA A 204 6.53 0.35 50.74
N MET A 205 7.65 -0.30 50.45
CA MET A 205 8.09 -1.65 50.85
C MET A 205 9.11 -2.21 49.84
N LEU A 206 10.08 -2.98 50.35
CA LEU A 206 11.14 -3.70 49.61
C LEU A 206 12.23 -2.76 49.03
N ALA A 207 13.34 -2.43 49.72
CA ALA A 207 14.24 -3.21 50.59
C ALA A 207 15.13 -4.22 49.83
N SER A 208 16.35 -3.77 49.48
CA SER A 208 17.65 -4.48 49.60
C SER A 208 18.78 -3.48 49.35
#